data_AF-A0AAW3BD29-F1
#
_entry.id   AF-A0AAW3BD29-F1
#
_cell.length_a   1.000
_cell.length_b   1.000
_cell.length_c   1.000
_cell.angle_alpha   90.00
_cell.angle_beta   90.00
_cell.angle_gamma   90.00
#
_symmetry.space_group_name_H-M   'P 1'
#
loop_
_entity.id
_entity.type
_entity.pdbx_description
1 polymer ?
#
loop_
_entity_poly.entity_id
_entity_poly.type
_entity_poly.pdbx_seq_one_letter_code
_entity_poly.pdbx_strand_id
1 'polypeptide(L)'
;MMPLKRAPPRRPPAKQPMSPAKQMHYLSQQQIQMARMLEQQTRERRTYIVRSVLLFVTLTLMMGYGYYVYGVIVALTILIGGWLMGWLEVLQVVLAWVVRNAGQPNFDELLRRADIMSQPMKEKNSFSGENEFLEYGSSSMQGWRRTMEDAHTLLLLEKGGFFGVYDGHSGAATAKYCGEYMFQFVHQTKAFMKGEISKALYDGFIAIDKYLHTLPNFERGGCAAVVLYLDGDDVYCANAGDSRCVMCRNGSVDALSTDHKPFLPSEQMRIERAGCYVLNRRVNGMLALSRAIGDFMFKNNTQVSWEMQAVTSAPEVRVTKLNRDKDEFAVLACDGIWDIMSSKQVVDFVRPRIQERVPLGKICEELMDACLSPQPFRLGCDNMSVVIIKFKRGPQGGVQTAQTSATSSPHASLLYLPAVSSCMTDDNISALGKDDTSSPSAVAQIPDEVASTAGNAERAHSASGGEGAVSGDIKERGGTAEQKNSLPKSPKSPKVFSANVAPAFSRCSVTNTLPTSDRHESRDDGLSSGDCAANSNASPLMMSTHPKVLSTTASPIDLSLKGRVV
;
A
#
# COMPACT_ATOMS: atom_id res chain seq x y z
N MET A 1 -7.03 -31.12 84.70
CA MET A 1 -5.60 -30.82 84.44
C MET A 1 -5.42 -30.42 82.98
N MET A 2 -4.27 -29.82 82.63
CA MET A 2 -3.96 -29.29 81.29
C MET A 2 -3.57 -30.39 80.26
N PRO A 3 -3.55 -30.07 78.94
CA PRO A 3 -3.43 -31.08 77.87
C PRO A 3 -1.99 -31.42 77.46
N LEU A 4 -1.80 -32.60 76.86
CA LEU A 4 -0.56 -33.01 76.20
C LEU A 4 -0.71 -33.01 74.67
N LYS A 5 0.00 -32.09 73.99
CA LYS A 5 0.12 -32.07 72.53
C LYS A 5 1.02 -33.24 72.07
N ARG A 6 0.57 -34.03 71.08
CA ARG A 6 1.47 -34.92 70.32
C ARG A 6 2.25 -34.12 69.27
N ALA A 7 3.52 -34.44 69.12
CA ALA A 7 4.42 -33.80 68.15
C ALA A 7 4.17 -34.29 66.70
N PRO A 8 4.48 -33.49 65.67
CA PRO A 8 4.41 -33.92 64.27
C PRO A 8 5.45 -35.01 63.95
N PRO A 9 5.22 -35.85 62.93
CA PRO A 9 6.14 -36.92 62.54
C PRO A 9 7.48 -36.37 62.02
N ARG A 10 8.58 -37.08 62.31
CA ARG A 10 9.91 -36.75 61.79
C ARG A 10 9.94 -36.87 60.26
N ARG A 11 10.64 -35.93 59.59
CA ARG A 11 11.00 -36.08 58.18
C ARG A 11 11.82 -37.36 57.96
N PRO A 12 11.63 -38.11 56.86
CA PRO A 12 12.53 -39.20 56.49
C PRO A 12 13.93 -38.64 56.17
N PRO A 13 15.00 -39.45 56.33
CA PRO A 13 16.36 -39.03 56.01
C PRO A 13 16.51 -38.70 54.52
N ALA A 14 17.36 -37.72 54.21
CA ALA A 14 17.68 -37.37 52.83
C ALA A 14 18.35 -38.55 52.13
N LYS A 15 17.81 -38.97 50.98
CA LYS A 15 18.45 -39.98 50.13
C LYS A 15 19.75 -39.40 49.58
N GLN A 16 20.85 -40.14 49.72
CA GLN A 16 22.14 -39.77 49.11
C GLN A 16 21.98 -39.68 47.58
N PRO A 17 22.71 -38.76 46.91
CA PRO A 17 22.68 -38.65 45.46
C PRO A 17 23.19 -39.95 44.80
N MET A 18 22.50 -40.41 43.76
CA MET A 18 22.93 -41.58 42.99
C MET A 18 24.18 -41.26 42.17
N SER A 19 25.09 -42.24 42.01
CA SER A 19 26.27 -42.05 41.16
C SER A 19 25.88 -41.90 39.68
N PRO A 20 26.64 -41.13 38.87
CA PRO A 20 26.27 -40.83 37.48
C PRO A 20 25.98 -42.06 36.61
N ALA A 21 26.73 -43.15 36.80
CA ALA A 21 26.49 -44.42 36.09
C ALA A 21 25.13 -45.05 36.45
N LYS A 22 24.72 -45.02 37.73
CA LYS A 22 23.39 -45.49 38.15
C LYS A 22 22.29 -44.54 37.66
N GLN A 23 22.56 -43.24 37.61
CA GLN A 23 21.62 -42.25 37.09
C GLN A 23 21.39 -42.40 35.58
N MET A 24 22.45 -42.62 34.78
CA MET A 24 22.35 -42.96 33.36
C MET A 24 21.59 -44.27 33.12
N HIS A 25 21.88 -45.33 33.89
CA HIS A 25 21.17 -46.60 33.77
C HIS A 25 19.69 -46.48 34.18
N TYR A 26 19.36 -45.63 35.15
CA TYR A 26 17.99 -45.33 35.55
C TYR A 26 17.24 -44.56 34.46
N LEU A 27 17.87 -43.54 33.84
CA LEU A 27 17.29 -42.79 32.72
C LEU A 27 17.07 -43.68 31.49
N SER A 28 18.03 -44.57 31.17
CA SER A 28 17.89 -45.60 30.13
C SER A 28 16.70 -46.54 30.40
N GLN A 29 16.57 -47.05 31.64
CA GLN A 29 15.41 -47.86 32.05
C GLN A 29 14.09 -47.09 31.92
N GLN A 30 14.03 -45.83 32.32
CA GLN A 30 12.83 -44.99 32.17
C GLN A 30 12.51 -44.69 30.70
N GLN A 31 13.50 -44.44 29.84
CA GLN A 31 13.29 -44.27 28.39
C GLN A 31 12.72 -45.55 27.75
N ILE A 32 13.23 -46.74 28.13
CA ILE A 32 12.72 -48.02 27.65
C ILE A 32 11.29 -48.28 28.18
N GLN A 33 10.99 -47.95 29.45
CA GLN A 33 9.64 -48.05 30.00
C GLN A 33 8.67 -47.08 29.32
N MET A 34 9.09 -45.83 29.07
CA MET A 34 8.30 -44.81 28.37
C MET A 34 8.04 -45.22 26.91
N ALA A 35 9.04 -45.75 26.20
CA ALA A 35 8.87 -46.27 24.85
C ALA A 35 7.87 -47.44 24.82
N ARG A 36 7.94 -48.37 25.77
CA ARG A 36 6.96 -49.47 25.91
C ARG A 36 5.56 -48.97 26.24
N MET A 37 5.40 -47.96 27.11
CA MET A 37 4.10 -47.35 27.36
C MET A 37 3.55 -46.62 26.13
N LEU A 38 4.38 -45.93 25.35
CA LEU A 38 3.97 -45.28 24.09
C LEU A 38 3.59 -46.30 23.02
N GLU A 39 4.29 -47.44 22.94
CA GLU A 39 3.92 -48.54 22.05
C GLU A 39 2.62 -49.22 22.50
N GLN A 40 2.44 -49.44 23.80
CA GLN A 40 1.17 -49.94 24.34
C GLN A 40 0.02 -48.96 24.08
N GLN A 41 0.20 -47.66 24.35
CA GLN A 41 -0.80 -46.63 24.04
C GLN A 41 -1.11 -46.54 22.55
N THR A 42 -0.15 -46.77 21.65
CA THR A 42 -0.44 -46.81 20.20
C THR A 42 -1.11 -48.12 19.76
N ARG A 43 -0.82 -49.26 20.41
CA ARG A 43 -1.59 -50.51 20.22
C ARG A 43 -3.02 -50.39 20.75
N GLU A 44 -3.22 -49.76 21.91
CA GLU A 44 -4.53 -49.47 22.50
C GLU A 44 -5.31 -48.46 21.65
N ARG A 45 -4.68 -47.36 21.20
CA ARG A 45 -5.28 -46.42 20.24
C ARG A 45 -5.65 -47.10 18.93
N ARG A 46 -4.79 -47.94 18.35
CA ARG A 46 -5.11 -48.73 17.14
C ARG A 46 -6.31 -49.66 17.38
N THR A 47 -6.35 -50.34 18.52
CA THR A 47 -7.47 -51.24 18.89
C THR A 47 -8.76 -50.45 19.10
N TYR A 48 -8.70 -49.28 19.73
CA TYR A 48 -9.82 -48.36 19.90
C TYR A 48 -10.31 -47.81 18.55
N ILE A 49 -9.40 -47.40 17.66
CA ILE A 49 -9.73 -46.94 16.30
C ILE A 49 -10.39 -48.07 15.51
N VAL A 50 -9.84 -49.29 15.49
CA VAL A 50 -10.43 -50.43 14.79
C VAL A 50 -11.81 -50.78 15.35
N ARG A 51 -11.99 -50.79 16.68
CA ARG A 51 -13.31 -50.98 17.30
C ARG A 51 -14.29 -49.87 16.96
N SER A 52 -13.84 -48.62 16.93
CA SER A 52 -14.68 -47.45 16.62
C SER A 52 -15.07 -47.41 15.13
N VAL A 53 -14.16 -47.78 14.23
CA VAL A 53 -14.45 -47.94 12.79
C VAL A 53 -15.41 -49.11 12.56
N LEU A 54 -15.23 -50.24 13.25
CA LEU A 54 -16.16 -51.37 13.16
C LEU A 54 -17.56 -51.00 13.70
N LEU A 55 -17.63 -50.28 14.81
CA LEU A 55 -18.88 -49.74 15.36
C LEU A 55 -19.53 -48.75 14.39
N PHE A 56 -18.75 -47.83 13.82
CA PHE A 56 -19.23 -46.84 12.84
C PHE A 56 -19.78 -47.50 11.57
N VAL A 57 -19.06 -48.50 11.02
CA VAL A 57 -19.50 -49.25 9.83
C VAL A 57 -20.76 -50.07 10.13
N THR A 58 -20.83 -50.77 11.27
CA THR A 58 -22.02 -51.56 11.64
C THR A 58 -23.23 -50.68 11.94
N LEU A 59 -23.05 -49.53 12.61
CA LEU A 59 -24.11 -48.52 12.76
C LEU A 59 -24.53 -47.93 11.41
N THR A 60 -23.59 -47.61 10.52
CA THR A 60 -23.90 -47.07 9.17
C THR A 60 -24.69 -48.08 8.34
N LEU A 61 -24.37 -49.37 8.43
CA LEU A 61 -25.12 -50.43 7.75
C LEU A 61 -26.52 -50.64 8.35
N MET A 62 -26.66 -50.62 9.69
CA MET A 62 -27.96 -50.65 10.36
C MET A 62 -28.82 -49.43 10.02
N MET A 63 -28.23 -48.24 9.97
CA MET A 63 -28.93 -47.00 9.60
C MET A 63 -29.29 -46.97 8.12
N GLY A 64 -28.44 -47.52 7.23
CA GLY A 64 -28.77 -47.71 5.81
C GLY A 64 -29.95 -48.68 5.61
N TYR A 65 -30.00 -49.76 6.38
CA TYR A 65 -31.13 -50.68 6.41
C TYR A 65 -32.40 -50.02 6.96
N GLY A 66 -32.29 -49.21 8.02
CA GLY A 66 -33.40 -48.39 8.52
C GLY A 66 -33.88 -47.35 7.50
N TYR A 67 -32.97 -46.71 6.78
CA TYR A 67 -33.25 -45.71 5.76
C TYR A 67 -34.04 -46.30 4.57
N TYR A 68 -33.77 -47.55 4.21
CA TYR A 68 -34.53 -48.30 3.20
C TYR A 68 -36.00 -48.55 3.59
N VAL A 69 -36.35 -48.52 4.87
CA VAL A 69 -37.72 -48.81 5.38
C VAL A 69 -38.46 -47.57 5.90
N TYR A 70 -37.75 -46.61 6.51
CA TYR A 70 -38.34 -45.45 7.20
C TYR A 70 -37.61 -44.11 6.90
N GLY A 71 -37.13 -43.95 5.66
CA GLY A 71 -36.17 -42.93 5.22
C GLY A 71 -36.30 -41.52 5.80
N VAL A 72 -37.51 -40.93 5.87
CA VAL A 72 -37.71 -39.55 6.39
C VAL A 72 -37.46 -39.45 7.90
N ILE A 73 -38.02 -40.38 8.69
CA ILE A 73 -37.84 -40.39 10.16
C ILE A 73 -36.38 -40.71 10.50
N VAL A 74 -35.76 -41.61 9.73
CA VAL A 74 -34.34 -41.95 9.86
C VAL A 74 -33.45 -40.76 9.48
N ALA A 75 -33.76 -40.01 8.41
CA ALA A 75 -33.01 -38.81 8.04
C ALA A 75 -33.08 -37.70 9.11
N LEU A 76 -34.26 -37.45 9.69
CA LEU A 76 -34.42 -36.45 10.75
C LEU A 76 -33.72 -36.86 12.05
N THR A 77 -33.80 -38.13 12.44
CA THR A 77 -33.07 -38.65 13.62
C THR A 77 -31.56 -38.72 13.39
N ILE A 78 -31.08 -38.92 12.16
CA ILE A 78 -29.66 -38.74 11.80
C ILE A 78 -29.24 -37.27 11.99
N LEU A 79 -30.01 -36.30 11.48
CA LEU A 79 -29.66 -34.88 11.59
C LEU A 79 -29.65 -34.41 13.06
N ILE A 80 -30.69 -34.73 13.82
CA ILE A 80 -30.80 -34.35 15.24
C ILE A 80 -29.74 -35.10 16.07
N GLY A 81 -29.59 -36.42 15.86
CA GLY A 81 -28.60 -37.23 16.56
C GLY A 81 -27.16 -36.81 16.24
N GLY A 82 -26.86 -36.47 14.99
CA GLY A 82 -25.56 -35.95 14.55
C GLY A 82 -25.25 -34.58 15.15
N TRP A 83 -26.24 -33.69 15.21
CA TRP A 83 -26.11 -32.39 15.88
C TRP A 83 -25.83 -32.56 17.39
N LEU A 84 -26.61 -33.40 18.08
CA LEU A 84 -26.41 -33.73 19.51
C LEU A 84 -25.07 -34.43 19.79
N MET A 85 -24.58 -35.25 18.86
CA MET A 85 -23.27 -35.92 18.92
C MET A 85 -22.10 -35.05 18.44
N GLY A 86 -22.32 -33.75 18.22
CA GLY A 86 -21.26 -32.80 17.91
C GLY A 86 -20.66 -32.94 16.51
N TRP A 87 -21.46 -33.27 15.48
CA TRP A 87 -20.95 -33.33 14.10
C TRP A 87 -20.36 -31.99 13.61
N LEU A 88 -20.77 -30.86 14.19
CA LEU A 88 -20.12 -29.56 13.96
C LEU A 88 -18.69 -29.50 14.55
N GLU A 89 -18.43 -30.15 15.68
CA GLU A 89 -17.09 -30.32 16.24
C GLU A 89 -16.26 -31.28 15.39
N VAL A 90 -16.85 -32.36 14.88
CA VAL A 90 -16.20 -33.26 13.91
C VAL A 90 -15.83 -32.50 12.63
N LEU A 91 -16.73 -31.66 12.12
CA LEU A 91 -16.46 -30.80 10.96
C LEU A 91 -15.35 -29.78 11.26
N GLN A 92 -15.34 -29.15 12.44
CA GLN A 92 -14.24 -28.28 12.87
C GLN A 92 -12.91 -29.04 12.96
N VAL A 93 -12.89 -30.26 13.49
CA VAL A 93 -11.68 -31.10 13.56
C VAL A 93 -11.22 -31.52 12.16
N VAL A 94 -12.13 -31.85 11.25
CA VAL A 94 -11.81 -32.17 9.85
C VAL A 94 -11.28 -30.93 9.12
N LEU A 95 -11.92 -29.76 9.28
CA LEU A 95 -11.43 -28.50 8.69
C LEU A 95 -10.08 -28.09 9.28
N ALA A 96 -9.87 -28.22 10.59
CA ALA A 96 -8.57 -27.97 11.23
C ALA A 96 -7.51 -28.98 10.78
N TRP A 97 -7.88 -30.23 10.51
CA TRP A 97 -6.99 -31.23 9.91
C TRP A 97 -6.66 -30.89 8.45
N VAL A 98 -7.64 -30.47 7.65
CA VAL A 98 -7.42 -29.99 6.27
C VAL A 98 -6.52 -28.75 6.26
N VAL A 99 -6.74 -27.77 7.13
CA VAL A 99 -5.91 -26.55 7.23
C VAL A 99 -4.50 -26.84 7.76
N ARG A 100 -4.30 -27.89 8.58
CA ARG A 100 -2.97 -28.32 9.04
C ARG A 100 -2.20 -29.19 8.04
N ASN A 101 -2.89 -29.90 7.14
CA ASN A 101 -2.28 -30.75 6.11
C ASN A 101 -2.24 -30.09 4.72
N ALA A 102 -3.01 -29.02 4.51
CA ALA A 102 -2.66 -28.00 3.53
C ALA A 102 -1.28 -27.47 3.91
N GLY A 103 -0.28 -27.74 3.07
CA GLY A 103 1.11 -27.40 3.35
C GLY A 103 1.24 -25.91 3.66
N GLN A 104 2.11 -25.57 4.61
CA GLN A 104 2.45 -24.17 4.87
C GLN A 104 2.86 -23.51 3.54
N PRO A 105 2.31 -22.32 3.21
CA PRO A 105 2.66 -21.67 1.95
C PRO A 105 4.17 -21.43 1.91
N ASN A 106 4.81 -21.89 0.83
CA ASN A 106 6.24 -21.69 0.62
C ASN A 106 6.57 -20.19 0.72
N PHE A 107 7.79 -19.86 1.15
CA PHE A 107 8.23 -18.48 1.36
C PHE A 107 8.00 -17.60 0.10
N ASP A 108 8.24 -18.14 -1.09
CA ASP A 108 8.01 -17.44 -2.37
C ASP A 108 6.53 -17.14 -2.66
N GLU A 109 5.61 -17.98 -2.16
CA GLU A 109 4.16 -17.76 -2.29
C GLU A 109 3.67 -16.72 -1.27
N LEU A 110 4.27 -16.66 -0.07
CA LEU A 110 4.05 -15.55 0.87
C LEU A 110 4.56 -14.23 0.29
N LEU A 111 5.78 -14.21 -0.27
CA LEU A 111 6.36 -13.06 -0.96
C LEU A 111 5.47 -12.61 -2.12
N ARG A 112 4.93 -13.55 -2.91
CA ARG A 112 4.01 -13.24 -4.02
C ARG A 112 2.69 -12.64 -3.54
N ARG A 113 2.09 -13.18 -2.48
CA ARG A 113 0.81 -12.70 -1.93
C ARG A 113 0.90 -11.33 -1.25
N ALA A 114 2.08 -10.96 -0.76
CA ALA A 114 2.34 -9.65 -0.15
C ALA A 114 2.89 -8.61 -1.15
N ASP A 115 3.00 -8.94 -2.44
CA ASP A 115 3.67 -8.11 -3.47
C ASP A 115 5.13 -7.71 -3.16
N ILE A 116 5.83 -8.55 -2.39
CA ILE A 116 7.20 -8.29 -1.91
C ILE A 116 8.22 -9.18 -2.63
N MET A 117 9.40 -8.64 -2.89
CA MET A 117 10.57 -9.32 -3.44
C MET A 117 11.41 -10.04 -2.36
N SER A 118 12.25 -11.00 -2.75
CA SER A 118 13.14 -11.70 -1.82
C SER A 118 14.30 -10.84 -1.29
N GLN A 119 14.61 -9.73 -1.97
CA GLN A 119 15.57 -8.70 -1.58
C GLN A 119 15.06 -7.33 -2.07
N PRO A 120 15.41 -6.21 -1.41
CA PRO A 120 14.98 -4.88 -1.84
C PRO A 120 15.86 -4.33 -2.97
N MET A 121 15.24 -3.68 -3.94
CA MET A 121 15.93 -2.89 -4.96
C MET A 121 16.29 -1.53 -4.35
N LYS A 122 17.57 -1.37 -3.98
CA LYS A 122 18.12 -0.18 -3.30
C LYS A 122 18.71 0.89 -4.24
N GLU A 123 18.54 0.73 -5.55
CA GLU A 123 18.90 1.74 -6.53
C GLU A 123 18.03 2.99 -6.35
N LYS A 124 18.64 4.17 -6.46
CA LYS A 124 18.01 5.45 -6.13
C LYS A 124 18.08 6.40 -7.33
N ASN A 125 16.93 6.90 -7.76
CA ASN A 125 16.82 7.91 -8.81
C ASN A 125 16.70 9.28 -8.13
N SER A 126 17.83 9.99 -8.05
CA SER A 126 17.98 11.27 -7.35
C SER A 126 18.12 12.44 -8.32
N PHE A 127 17.44 13.54 -8.02
CA PHE A 127 17.48 14.79 -8.81
C PHE A 127 17.59 16.01 -7.88
N SER A 128 18.08 17.13 -8.41
CA SER A 128 18.16 18.40 -7.68
C SER A 128 18.21 19.59 -8.63
N GLY A 129 17.76 20.75 -8.17
CA GLY A 129 17.83 22.01 -8.92
C GLY A 129 17.51 23.23 -8.06
N GLU A 130 17.73 24.43 -8.59
CA GLU A 130 17.51 25.67 -7.85
C GLU A 130 17.13 26.83 -8.77
N ASN A 131 16.49 27.85 -8.19
CA ASN A 131 16.28 29.17 -8.78
C ASN A 131 16.61 30.25 -7.73
N GLU A 132 16.17 31.49 -7.90
CA GLU A 132 16.40 32.57 -6.92
C GLU A 132 15.67 32.34 -5.58
N PHE A 133 14.50 31.68 -5.61
CA PHE A 133 13.59 31.58 -4.46
C PHE A 133 13.73 30.30 -3.64
N LEU A 134 14.24 29.22 -4.22
CA LEU A 134 14.34 27.90 -3.58
C LEU A 134 15.44 27.02 -4.19
N GLU A 135 15.76 25.96 -3.47
CA GLU A 135 16.62 24.84 -3.85
C GLU A 135 15.83 23.56 -3.56
N TYR A 136 15.83 22.57 -4.44
CA TYR A 136 15.20 21.28 -4.19
C TYR A 136 16.16 20.12 -4.40
N GLY A 137 15.90 19.05 -3.64
CA GLY A 137 16.41 17.72 -3.94
C GLY A 137 15.27 16.71 -3.83
N SER A 138 15.37 15.64 -4.58
CA SER A 138 14.42 14.53 -4.56
C SER A 138 15.17 13.22 -4.73
N SER A 139 14.61 12.14 -4.19
CA SER A 139 15.06 10.80 -4.51
C SER A 139 13.89 9.82 -4.47
N SER A 140 14.04 8.72 -5.19
CA SER A 140 13.02 7.67 -5.31
C SER A 140 13.66 6.29 -5.45
N MET A 141 13.08 5.27 -4.82
CA MET A 141 13.62 3.91 -4.66
C MET A 141 12.48 2.89 -4.58
N GLN A 142 12.59 1.79 -5.34
CA GLN A 142 11.54 0.76 -5.39
C GLN A 142 11.40 -0.01 -4.07
N GLY A 143 12.47 -0.17 -3.29
CA GLY A 143 12.42 -0.84 -2.00
C GLY A 143 12.08 -2.33 -2.15
N TRP A 144 11.14 -2.84 -1.35
CA TRP A 144 10.80 -4.27 -1.34
C TRP A 144 9.65 -4.66 -2.29
N ARG A 145 8.89 -3.71 -2.86
CA ARG A 145 7.78 -3.99 -3.80
C ARG A 145 8.28 -4.59 -5.12
N ARG A 146 7.41 -5.31 -5.84
CA ARG A 146 7.75 -5.91 -7.15
C ARG A 146 7.80 -4.91 -8.29
N THR A 147 7.04 -3.83 -8.21
CA THR A 147 7.02 -2.70 -9.15
C THR A 147 7.40 -1.40 -8.44
N MET A 148 7.84 -0.42 -9.23
CA MET A 148 7.91 0.99 -8.83
C MET A 148 6.70 1.69 -9.43
N GLU A 149 5.71 2.00 -8.59
CA GLU A 149 4.43 2.59 -8.98
C GLU A 149 4.35 4.10 -8.71
N ASP A 150 5.24 4.61 -7.85
CA ASP A 150 5.48 6.04 -7.62
C ASP A 150 5.84 6.84 -8.89
N ALA A 151 5.52 8.13 -8.87
CA ALA A 151 6.04 9.16 -9.76
C ALA A 151 6.17 10.51 -9.03
N HIS A 152 6.80 11.50 -9.67
CA HIS A 152 6.94 12.85 -9.13
C HIS A 152 6.95 13.93 -10.24
N THR A 153 6.58 15.16 -9.89
CA THR A 153 6.76 16.37 -10.71
C THR A 153 7.79 17.25 -10.03
N LEU A 154 8.77 17.77 -10.79
CA LEU A 154 9.89 18.57 -10.29
C LEU A 154 10.10 19.79 -11.20
N LEU A 155 9.18 20.76 -11.15
CA LEU A 155 9.18 21.92 -12.05
C LEU A 155 9.62 23.20 -11.33
N LEU A 156 10.77 23.75 -11.71
CA LEU A 156 11.17 25.11 -11.35
C LEU A 156 10.39 26.13 -12.19
N LEU A 157 9.97 27.22 -11.54
CA LEU A 157 9.29 28.35 -12.17
C LEU A 157 10.03 29.65 -11.82
N GLU A 158 9.72 30.76 -12.51
CA GLU A 158 10.37 32.06 -12.30
C GLU A 158 10.37 32.49 -10.82
N LYS A 159 9.22 32.32 -10.14
CA LYS A 159 8.98 32.80 -8.77
C LYS A 159 8.79 31.68 -7.74
N GLY A 160 9.25 30.47 -8.04
CA GLY A 160 9.03 29.32 -7.16
C GLY A 160 9.07 28.00 -7.91
N GLY A 161 8.00 27.22 -7.86
CA GLY A 161 7.96 25.92 -8.51
C GLY A 161 6.67 25.14 -8.27
N PHE A 162 6.53 24.03 -8.99
CA PHE A 162 5.46 23.07 -8.84
C PHE A 162 6.07 21.69 -8.59
N PHE A 163 5.87 21.18 -7.39
CA PHE A 163 6.41 19.90 -6.92
C PHE A 163 5.26 18.96 -6.61
N GLY A 164 5.40 17.69 -6.97
CA GLY A 164 4.38 16.68 -6.70
C GLY A 164 4.98 15.31 -6.43
N VAL A 165 4.36 14.55 -5.53
CA VAL A 165 4.59 13.12 -5.32
C VAL A 165 3.27 12.40 -5.55
N TYR A 166 3.31 11.35 -6.36
CA TYR A 166 2.16 10.54 -6.74
C TYR A 166 2.48 9.08 -6.41
N ASP A 167 1.78 8.55 -5.43
CA ASP A 167 1.97 7.22 -4.85
C ASP A 167 0.96 6.28 -5.52
N GLY A 168 1.45 5.37 -6.35
CA GLY A 168 0.65 4.60 -7.31
C GLY A 168 0.24 3.22 -6.80
N HIS A 169 -0.97 2.77 -7.17
CA HIS A 169 -1.44 1.44 -6.76
C HIS A 169 -2.17 0.69 -7.88
N SER A 170 -1.88 -0.62 -7.95
CA SER A 170 -2.38 -1.54 -8.98
C SER A 170 -1.95 -1.17 -10.41
N GLY A 171 -0.82 -0.47 -10.54
CA GLY A 171 -0.19 -0.10 -11.80
C GLY A 171 0.28 1.36 -11.81
N ALA A 172 1.56 1.56 -12.14
CA ALA A 172 2.22 2.87 -12.22
C ALA A 172 1.63 3.89 -13.23
N ALA A 173 0.59 3.55 -14.00
CA ALA A 173 0.11 4.34 -15.13
C ALA A 173 -0.44 5.70 -14.70
N THR A 174 -1.37 5.70 -13.73
CA THR A 174 -2.04 6.91 -13.23
C THR A 174 -1.04 7.86 -12.56
N ALA A 175 -0.15 7.33 -11.72
CA ALA A 175 0.91 8.11 -11.07
C ALA A 175 1.83 8.78 -12.09
N LYS A 176 2.35 8.04 -13.08
CA LYS A 176 3.23 8.57 -14.13
C LYS A 176 2.56 9.65 -14.97
N TYR A 177 1.29 9.45 -15.36
CA TYR A 177 0.55 10.47 -16.09
C TYR A 177 0.34 11.75 -15.27
N CYS A 178 0.09 11.64 -13.96
CA CYS A 178 0.04 12.80 -13.08
C CYS A 178 1.42 13.47 -12.95
N GLY A 179 2.50 12.68 -12.83
CA GLY A 179 3.89 13.16 -12.82
C GLY A 179 4.25 14.06 -14.00
N GLU A 180 3.87 13.64 -15.21
CA GLU A 180 4.12 14.36 -16.46
C GLU A 180 3.16 15.55 -16.71
N TYR A 181 1.84 15.38 -16.48
CA TYR A 181 0.83 16.33 -16.99
C TYR A 181 0.08 17.15 -15.93
N MET A 182 0.16 16.84 -14.63
CA MET A 182 -0.64 17.53 -13.60
C MET A 182 -0.49 19.06 -13.63
N PHE A 183 0.73 19.58 -13.77
CA PHE A 183 0.93 21.04 -13.88
C PHE A 183 0.21 21.63 -15.09
N GLN A 184 0.14 20.93 -16.23
CA GLN A 184 -0.54 21.41 -17.43
C GLN A 184 -2.06 21.51 -17.19
N PHE A 185 -2.66 20.48 -16.57
CA PHE A 185 -4.08 20.49 -16.21
C PHE A 185 -4.44 21.61 -15.23
N VAL A 186 -3.57 21.91 -14.24
CA VAL A 186 -3.74 23.05 -13.31
C VAL A 186 -3.57 24.40 -14.02
N HIS A 187 -2.50 24.55 -14.81
CA HIS A 187 -2.12 25.81 -15.46
C HIS A 187 -3.12 26.26 -16.54
N GLN A 188 -3.75 25.32 -17.25
CA GLN A 188 -4.75 25.60 -18.27
C GLN A 188 -6.15 25.95 -17.71
N THR A 189 -6.36 25.89 -16.39
CA THR A 189 -7.67 26.23 -15.80
C THR A 189 -8.01 27.71 -15.95
N LYS A 190 -9.31 28.00 -16.13
CA LYS A 190 -9.85 29.37 -16.06
C LYS A 190 -9.61 30.04 -14.71
N ALA A 191 -9.38 29.27 -13.65
CA ALA A 191 -9.01 29.74 -12.33
C ALA A 191 -7.54 30.23 -12.29
N PHE A 192 -6.60 29.47 -12.86
CA PHE A 192 -5.18 29.86 -12.91
C PHE A 192 -4.99 31.20 -13.64
N MET A 193 -5.64 31.35 -14.80
CA MET A 193 -5.58 32.57 -15.61
C MET A 193 -6.17 33.83 -14.94
N LYS A 194 -6.82 33.68 -13.77
CA LYS A 194 -7.33 34.77 -12.94
C LYS A 194 -6.55 34.97 -11.63
N GLY A 195 -5.57 34.12 -11.33
CA GLY A 195 -4.94 34.05 -10.00
C GLY A 195 -5.80 33.37 -8.92
N GLU A 196 -6.88 32.66 -9.28
CA GLU A 196 -7.69 31.85 -8.35
C GLU A 196 -6.95 30.52 -8.00
N ILE A 197 -5.66 30.58 -7.61
CA ILE A 197 -4.72 29.45 -7.58
C ILE A 197 -5.20 28.24 -6.75
N SER A 198 -5.79 28.46 -5.56
CA SER A 198 -6.32 27.36 -4.74
C SER A 198 -7.40 26.55 -5.46
N LYS A 199 -8.20 27.23 -6.29
CA LYS A 199 -9.21 26.61 -7.14
C LYS A 199 -8.61 26.07 -8.43
N ALA A 200 -7.56 26.67 -8.98
CA ALA A 200 -6.83 26.10 -10.12
C ALA A 200 -6.27 24.70 -9.81
N LEU A 201 -5.75 24.50 -8.59
CA LEU A 201 -5.30 23.19 -8.11
C LEU A 201 -6.47 22.20 -8.00
N TYR A 202 -7.61 22.64 -7.46
CA TYR A 202 -8.82 21.83 -7.35
C TYR A 202 -9.40 21.44 -8.73
N ASP A 203 -9.69 22.44 -9.57
CA ASP A 203 -10.16 22.28 -10.94
C ASP A 203 -9.22 21.37 -11.77
N GLY A 204 -7.90 21.51 -11.59
CA GLY A 204 -6.88 20.70 -12.28
C GLY A 204 -6.89 19.22 -11.87
N PHE A 205 -6.98 18.92 -10.57
CA PHE A 205 -7.11 17.53 -10.07
C PHE A 205 -8.41 16.87 -10.58
N ILE A 206 -9.52 17.61 -10.61
CA ILE A 206 -10.79 17.12 -11.16
C ILE A 206 -10.72 16.94 -12.69
N ALA A 207 -10.01 17.83 -13.40
CA ALA A 207 -9.88 17.78 -14.85
C ALA A 207 -9.01 16.60 -15.33
N ILE A 208 -7.85 16.34 -14.71
CA ILE A 208 -6.99 15.21 -15.08
C ILE A 208 -7.68 13.87 -14.79
N ASP A 209 -8.39 13.76 -13.68
CA ASP A 209 -9.12 12.54 -13.29
C ASP A 209 -10.29 12.23 -14.25
N LYS A 210 -11.08 13.25 -14.63
CA LYS A 210 -12.13 13.12 -15.65
C LYS A 210 -11.56 12.79 -17.03
N TYR A 211 -10.44 13.40 -17.42
CA TYR A 211 -9.76 13.09 -18.68
C TYR A 211 -9.29 11.63 -18.71
N LEU A 212 -8.62 11.16 -17.65
CA LEU A 212 -8.16 9.77 -17.52
C LEU A 212 -9.32 8.76 -17.55
N HIS A 213 -10.50 9.12 -17.03
CA HIS A 213 -11.70 8.28 -17.14
C HIS A 213 -12.17 8.06 -18.59
N THR A 214 -11.85 8.96 -19.53
CA THR A 214 -12.16 8.78 -20.96
C THR A 214 -11.20 7.84 -21.69
N LEU A 215 -10.11 7.40 -21.04
CA LEU A 215 -9.05 6.61 -21.66
C LEU A 215 -9.09 5.13 -21.20
N PRO A 216 -9.16 4.15 -22.13
CA PRO A 216 -9.33 2.73 -21.78
C PRO A 216 -8.13 2.13 -21.03
N ASN A 217 -6.96 2.77 -21.09
CA ASN A 217 -5.75 2.28 -20.43
C ASN A 217 -5.73 2.53 -18.91
N PHE A 218 -6.69 3.29 -18.37
CA PHE A 218 -6.73 3.71 -16.97
C PHE A 218 -7.94 3.15 -16.20
N GLU A 219 -8.65 2.15 -16.73
CA GLU A 219 -9.76 1.46 -16.04
C GLU A 219 -9.39 0.85 -14.68
N ARG A 220 -8.10 0.63 -14.42
CA ARG A 220 -7.59 -0.09 -13.24
C ARG A 220 -6.43 0.65 -12.59
N GLY A 221 -6.47 0.70 -11.27
CA GLY A 221 -5.48 1.39 -10.44
C GLY A 221 -5.74 2.88 -10.31
N GLY A 222 -4.89 3.53 -9.52
CA GLY A 222 -4.99 4.93 -9.18
C GLY A 222 -3.68 5.45 -8.60
N CYS A 223 -3.73 6.67 -8.06
CA CYS A 223 -2.69 7.18 -7.19
C CYS A 223 -3.23 8.13 -6.12
N ALA A 224 -2.61 8.09 -4.95
CA ALA A 224 -2.59 9.23 -4.05
C ALA A 224 -1.73 10.34 -4.65
N ALA A 225 -2.10 11.61 -4.44
CA ALA A 225 -1.42 12.75 -5.04
C ALA A 225 -1.27 13.90 -4.04
N VAL A 226 -0.03 14.28 -3.72
CA VAL A 226 0.29 15.49 -2.95
C VAL A 226 1.14 16.44 -3.78
N VAL A 227 0.70 17.69 -3.88
CA VAL A 227 1.30 18.76 -4.68
C VAL A 227 1.60 19.96 -3.79
N LEU A 228 2.75 20.58 -4.01
CA LEU A 228 3.16 21.86 -3.42
C LEU A 228 3.52 22.83 -4.55
N TYR A 229 2.74 23.91 -4.67
CA TYR A 229 2.97 24.99 -5.61
C TYR A 229 3.40 26.26 -4.87
N LEU A 230 4.40 26.95 -5.38
CA LEU A 230 4.95 28.19 -4.84
C LEU A 230 4.96 29.29 -5.90
N ASP A 231 4.32 30.42 -5.59
CA ASP A 231 4.42 31.67 -6.35
C ASP A 231 4.81 32.82 -5.41
N GLY A 232 6.05 33.29 -5.55
CA GLY A 232 6.66 34.26 -4.64
C GLY A 232 6.75 33.70 -3.23
N ASP A 233 5.97 34.29 -2.32
CA ASP A 233 5.87 33.87 -0.91
C ASP A 233 4.57 33.11 -0.60
N ASP A 234 3.66 32.94 -1.56
CA ASP A 234 2.41 32.21 -1.35
C ASP A 234 2.58 30.73 -1.70
N VAL A 235 2.24 29.88 -0.74
CA VAL A 235 2.46 28.43 -0.78
C VAL A 235 1.14 27.70 -0.71
N TYR A 236 0.88 26.90 -1.74
CA TYR A 236 -0.37 26.17 -1.94
C TYR A 236 -0.06 24.68 -1.89
N CYS A 237 -0.63 23.96 -0.91
CA CYS A 237 -0.52 22.51 -0.83
C CYS A 237 -1.87 21.87 -1.15
N ALA A 238 -1.92 21.02 -2.17
CA ALA A 238 -3.09 20.26 -2.57
C ALA A 238 -2.85 18.77 -2.31
N ASN A 239 -3.73 18.11 -1.54
CA ASN A 239 -3.62 16.68 -1.24
C ASN A 239 -4.91 15.91 -1.54
N ALA A 240 -4.79 14.82 -2.31
CA ALA A 240 -5.82 13.83 -2.55
C ALA A 240 -5.23 12.42 -2.35
N GLY A 241 -5.17 11.98 -1.09
CA GLY A 241 -4.56 10.72 -0.68
C GLY A 241 -3.88 10.82 0.68
N ASP A 242 -2.99 9.88 0.99
CA ASP A 242 -2.26 9.76 2.26
C ASP A 242 -0.74 9.92 2.16
N SER A 243 -0.22 10.10 0.94
CA SER A 243 0.97 10.93 0.74
C SER A 243 0.81 12.27 1.48
N ARG A 244 1.90 12.79 2.05
CA ARG A 244 1.85 13.94 2.98
C ARG A 244 2.94 14.97 2.67
N CYS A 245 2.60 16.23 2.86
CA CYS A 245 3.50 17.38 2.85
C CYS A 245 3.51 18.10 4.21
N VAL A 246 4.72 18.47 4.67
CA VAL A 246 4.97 19.22 5.91
C VAL A 246 6.07 20.26 5.71
N MET A 247 6.10 21.29 6.55
CA MET A 247 7.08 22.38 6.52
C MET A 247 7.81 22.52 7.86
N CYS A 248 9.11 22.83 7.80
CA CYS A 248 9.93 23.19 8.94
C CYS A 248 9.89 24.72 9.13
N ARG A 249 9.27 25.15 10.24
CA ARG A 249 9.07 26.54 10.63
C ARG A 249 9.79 26.77 11.96
N ASN A 250 11.00 27.32 11.91
CA ASN A 250 11.94 27.50 13.02
C ASN A 250 12.15 26.20 13.83
N GLY A 251 12.43 25.09 13.14
CA GLY A 251 12.58 23.76 13.74
C GLY A 251 11.29 23.11 14.26
N SER A 252 10.14 23.76 14.13
CA SER A 252 8.83 23.19 14.44
C SER A 252 8.17 22.63 13.17
N VAL A 253 7.31 21.63 13.33
CA VAL A 253 6.53 21.05 12.22
C VAL A 253 5.28 21.90 11.99
N ASP A 254 5.08 22.32 10.75
CA ASP A 254 3.83 22.90 10.23
C ASP A 254 3.21 21.94 9.20
N ALA A 255 1.90 21.68 9.30
CA ALA A 255 1.24 20.58 8.61
C ALA A 255 0.45 21.08 7.38
N LEU A 256 1.12 21.10 6.22
CA LEU A 256 0.55 21.64 4.97
C LEU A 256 -0.56 20.76 4.35
N SER A 257 -0.71 19.52 4.82
CA SER A 257 -1.71 18.55 4.33
C SER A 257 -2.26 17.69 5.48
N THR A 258 -3.24 16.84 5.17
CA THR A 258 -3.71 15.77 6.06
C THR A 258 -4.09 14.54 5.24
N ASP A 259 -3.79 13.36 5.78
CA ASP A 259 -3.93 12.06 5.11
C ASP A 259 -5.40 11.66 4.94
N HIS A 260 -5.80 11.29 3.73
CA HIS A 260 -7.19 10.95 3.39
C HIS A 260 -7.47 9.46 3.56
N LYS A 261 -7.47 8.97 4.80
CA LYS A 261 -7.80 7.57 5.14
C LYS A 261 -9.33 7.36 5.33
N PRO A 262 -9.96 6.26 4.84
CA PRO A 262 -11.42 6.03 4.84
C PRO A 262 -12.15 6.09 6.17
N PHE A 263 -11.46 5.87 7.30
CA PHE A 263 -12.05 5.86 8.64
C PHE A 263 -12.09 7.25 9.31
N LEU A 264 -11.75 8.32 8.59
CA LEU A 264 -11.95 9.70 9.06
C LEU A 264 -13.43 10.11 8.88
N PRO A 265 -14.06 10.81 9.85
CA PRO A 265 -15.51 11.05 9.82
C PRO A 265 -16.04 11.77 8.57
N SER A 266 -15.29 12.71 7.99
CA SER A 266 -15.66 13.39 6.74
C SER A 266 -15.63 12.46 5.54
N GLU A 267 -14.60 11.62 5.46
CA GLU A 267 -14.38 10.71 4.35
C GLU A 267 -15.38 9.56 4.41
N GLN A 268 -15.58 8.96 5.59
CA GLN A 268 -16.59 7.93 5.82
C GLN A 268 -18.00 8.44 5.46
N MET A 269 -18.36 9.66 5.87
CA MET A 269 -19.66 10.25 5.54
C MET A 269 -19.84 10.45 4.02
N ARG A 270 -18.78 10.79 3.26
CA ARG A 270 -18.86 10.85 1.79
C ARG A 270 -18.98 9.44 1.19
N ILE A 271 -18.18 8.48 1.65
CA ILE A 271 -18.19 7.08 1.21
C ILE A 271 -19.59 6.46 1.38
N GLU A 272 -20.22 6.67 2.54
CA GLU A 272 -21.57 6.16 2.85
C GLU A 272 -22.67 6.87 2.04
N ARG A 273 -22.57 8.20 1.85
CA ARG A 273 -23.47 8.96 0.95
C ARG A 273 -23.34 8.55 -0.51
N ALA A 274 -22.16 8.09 -0.93
CA ALA A 274 -21.91 7.54 -2.26
C ALA A 274 -22.36 6.08 -2.42
N GLY A 275 -23.06 5.49 -1.42
CA GLY A 275 -23.58 4.12 -1.49
C GLY A 275 -22.54 3.02 -1.26
N CYS A 276 -21.34 3.39 -0.83
CA CYS A 276 -20.28 2.47 -0.42
C CYS A 276 -20.24 2.35 1.12
N TYR A 277 -19.33 1.55 1.66
CA TYR A 277 -19.16 1.38 3.11
C TYR A 277 -17.68 1.32 3.50
N VAL A 278 -17.38 1.55 4.79
CA VAL A 278 -16.02 1.40 5.34
C VAL A 278 -15.95 0.12 6.16
N LEU A 279 -15.14 -0.85 5.72
CA LEU A 279 -14.92 -2.12 6.41
C LEU A 279 -13.42 -2.33 6.58
N ASN A 280 -12.97 -2.74 7.77
CA ASN A 280 -11.54 -2.94 8.08
C ASN A 280 -10.65 -1.76 7.65
N ARG A 281 -11.11 -0.52 7.91
CA ARG A 281 -10.48 0.75 7.51
C ARG A 281 -10.36 1.00 6.00
N ARG A 282 -11.04 0.21 5.16
CA ARG A 282 -10.96 0.24 3.69
C ARG A 282 -12.32 0.50 3.03
N VAL A 283 -12.33 1.21 1.90
CA VAL A 283 -13.54 1.42 1.08
C VAL A 283 -14.00 0.08 0.51
N ASN A 284 -15.24 -0.29 0.80
CA ASN A 284 -15.86 -1.59 0.54
C ASN A 284 -15.07 -2.80 1.08
N GLY A 285 -14.15 -2.58 2.02
CA GLY A 285 -13.17 -3.58 2.49
C GLY A 285 -11.94 -3.77 1.59
N MET A 286 -11.84 -3.02 0.47
CA MET A 286 -10.84 -3.18 -0.57
C MET A 286 -9.73 -2.12 -0.51
N LEU A 287 -10.06 -0.84 -0.77
CA LEU A 287 -9.06 0.23 -0.96
C LEU A 287 -8.71 0.94 0.36
N ALA A 288 -7.43 1.17 0.63
CA ALA A 288 -6.94 1.85 1.85
C ALA A 288 -7.02 3.38 1.79
N LEU A 289 -7.20 3.94 0.59
CA LEU A 289 -7.38 5.35 0.31
C LEU A 289 -8.86 5.74 0.30
N SER A 290 -9.16 6.97 0.72
CA SER A 290 -10.47 7.59 0.46
C SER A 290 -10.42 8.65 -0.64
N ARG A 291 -9.23 9.14 -1.00
CA ARG A 291 -9.04 10.07 -2.12
C ARG A 291 -7.89 9.59 -2.99
N ALA A 292 -8.12 9.65 -4.31
CA ALA A 292 -7.18 9.21 -5.33
C ALA A 292 -7.61 9.73 -6.72
N ILE A 293 -6.65 9.88 -7.60
CA ILE A 293 -6.87 10.00 -9.06
C ILE A 293 -6.91 8.58 -9.63
N GLY A 294 -7.73 8.31 -10.66
CA GLY A 294 -8.02 6.94 -11.11
C GLY A 294 -9.11 6.28 -10.27
N ASP A 295 -8.95 4.99 -9.94
CA ASP A 295 -9.89 4.22 -9.09
C ASP A 295 -11.36 4.26 -9.56
N PHE A 296 -11.58 4.33 -10.88
CA PHE A 296 -12.90 4.62 -11.45
C PHE A 296 -13.99 3.61 -11.06
N MET A 297 -13.63 2.39 -10.66
CA MET A 297 -14.57 1.42 -10.08
C MET A 297 -15.34 1.95 -8.84
N PHE A 298 -14.79 2.94 -8.12
CA PHE A 298 -15.41 3.63 -6.98
C PHE A 298 -16.05 4.99 -7.34
N LYS A 299 -16.08 5.35 -8.63
CA LYS A 299 -16.57 6.66 -9.16
C LYS A 299 -17.81 6.56 -10.04
N ASN A 300 -18.55 5.45 -9.93
CA ASN A 300 -19.66 5.09 -10.83
C ASN A 300 -21.07 5.45 -10.28
N ASN A 301 -21.21 6.16 -9.15
CA ASN A 301 -22.54 6.48 -8.62
C ASN A 301 -23.11 7.74 -9.30
N THR A 302 -24.12 7.55 -10.15
CA THR A 302 -24.77 8.63 -10.91
C THR A 302 -25.65 9.58 -10.08
N GLN A 303 -25.89 9.29 -8.80
CA GLN A 303 -26.69 10.12 -7.90
C GLN A 303 -25.87 11.18 -7.16
N VAL A 304 -24.53 11.15 -7.26
CA VAL A 304 -23.62 12.11 -6.61
C VAL A 304 -22.68 12.74 -7.64
N SER A 305 -22.20 13.97 -7.38
CA SER A 305 -21.24 14.63 -8.26
C SER A 305 -19.90 13.89 -8.29
N TRP A 306 -19.06 14.19 -9.29
CA TRP A 306 -17.73 13.60 -9.43
C TRP A 306 -16.86 13.76 -8.16
N GLU A 307 -16.96 14.92 -7.52
CA GLU A 307 -16.23 15.24 -6.28
C GLU A 307 -16.77 14.48 -5.05
N MET A 308 -18.03 14.02 -5.12
CA MET A 308 -18.76 13.35 -4.03
C MET A 308 -18.81 11.82 -4.16
N GLN A 309 -18.08 11.25 -5.12
CA GLN A 309 -17.89 9.80 -5.26
C GLN A 309 -17.21 9.18 -4.03
N ALA A 310 -17.31 7.85 -3.88
CA ALA A 310 -16.79 7.16 -2.69
C ALA A 310 -15.27 7.35 -2.56
N VAL A 311 -14.54 7.14 -3.65
CA VAL A 311 -13.16 7.62 -3.81
C VAL A 311 -13.21 8.85 -4.70
N THR A 312 -12.61 9.96 -4.28
CA THR A 312 -12.65 11.23 -5.02
C THR A 312 -11.25 11.76 -5.30
N SER A 313 -11.08 12.42 -6.46
CA SER A 313 -9.87 13.16 -6.80
C SER A 313 -9.82 14.57 -6.19
N ALA A 314 -10.93 15.05 -5.61
CA ALA A 314 -11.05 16.38 -5.02
C ALA A 314 -10.01 16.63 -3.91
N PRO A 315 -9.01 17.50 -4.11
CA PRO A 315 -7.97 17.72 -3.10
C PRO A 315 -8.47 18.59 -1.94
N GLU A 316 -7.95 18.34 -0.74
CA GLU A 316 -7.87 19.41 0.26
C GLU A 316 -6.77 20.39 -0.20
N VAL A 317 -7.08 21.68 -0.33
CA VAL A 317 -6.10 22.71 -0.70
C VAL A 317 -5.90 23.69 0.46
N ARG A 318 -4.69 23.69 1.04
CA ARG A 318 -4.27 24.66 2.07
C ARG A 318 -3.42 25.75 1.46
N VAL A 319 -3.53 26.96 2.00
CA VAL A 319 -2.70 28.12 1.63
C VAL A 319 -1.99 28.62 2.88
N THR A 320 -0.68 28.88 2.76
CA THR A 320 0.13 29.52 3.80
C THR A 320 1.06 30.52 3.14
N LYS A 321 1.50 31.54 3.88
CA LYS A 321 2.47 32.53 3.40
C LYS A 321 3.82 32.29 4.07
N LEU A 322 4.89 32.31 3.27
CA LEU A 322 6.26 32.12 3.76
C LEU A 322 6.69 33.27 4.65
N ASN A 323 7.26 32.92 5.79
CA ASN A 323 8.07 33.81 6.61
C ASN A 323 9.54 33.48 6.33
N ARG A 324 10.18 34.22 5.40
CA ARG A 324 11.55 33.95 4.91
C ARG A 324 12.66 33.92 5.99
N ASP A 325 12.37 34.41 7.19
CA ASP A 325 13.29 34.36 8.35
C ASP A 325 13.12 33.10 9.22
N LYS A 326 11.98 32.40 9.11
CA LYS A 326 11.61 31.26 9.96
C LYS A 326 11.37 29.97 9.17
N ASP A 327 10.94 30.04 7.92
CA ASP A 327 10.56 28.87 7.14
C ASP A 327 11.80 28.35 6.40
N GLU A 328 12.23 27.14 6.76
CA GLU A 328 13.53 26.60 6.38
C GLU A 328 13.42 25.69 5.14
N PHE A 329 12.44 24.77 5.16
CA PHE A 329 12.19 23.82 4.07
C PHE A 329 10.80 23.19 4.20
N ALA A 330 10.29 22.60 3.11
CA ALA A 330 9.19 21.66 3.10
C ALA A 330 9.64 20.27 2.61
N VAL A 331 8.88 19.24 2.97
CA VAL A 331 9.08 17.85 2.55
C VAL A 331 7.75 17.28 2.05
N LEU A 332 7.74 16.69 0.85
CA LEU A 332 6.66 15.87 0.31
C LEU A 332 7.16 14.42 0.24
N ALA A 333 6.35 13.43 0.63
CA ALA A 333 6.66 12.02 0.40
C ALA A 333 5.41 11.13 0.34
N CYS A 334 5.57 9.92 -0.22
CA CYS A 334 4.61 8.83 -0.21
C CYS A 334 4.49 8.17 1.18
N ASP A 335 3.50 7.28 1.39
CA ASP A 335 3.26 6.71 2.72
C ASP A 335 4.37 5.77 3.20
N GLY A 336 5.17 5.21 2.27
CA GLY A 336 6.38 4.42 2.56
C GLY A 336 7.47 5.14 3.38
N ILE A 337 7.42 6.47 3.49
CA ILE A 337 8.21 7.24 4.47
C ILE A 337 7.39 7.50 5.75
N TRP A 338 6.15 7.92 5.60
CA TRP A 338 5.31 8.45 6.68
C TRP A 338 4.76 7.39 7.65
N ASP A 339 4.67 6.12 7.23
CA ASP A 339 4.36 4.98 8.09
C ASP A 339 5.57 4.57 8.99
N ILE A 340 6.78 5.07 8.68
CA ILE A 340 8.02 4.73 9.40
C ILE A 340 8.50 5.89 10.28
N MET A 341 8.42 7.11 9.75
CA MET A 341 8.87 8.32 10.44
C MET A 341 7.74 9.35 10.52
N SER A 342 7.38 9.72 11.74
CA SER A 342 6.45 10.84 11.97
C SER A 342 7.00 12.15 11.41
N SER A 343 6.12 13.11 11.14
CA SER A 343 6.48 14.44 10.63
C SER A 343 7.56 15.15 11.46
N LYS A 344 7.59 14.93 12.79
CA LYS A 344 8.66 15.44 13.65
C LYS A 344 9.99 14.73 13.40
N GLN A 345 9.99 13.39 13.33
CA GLN A 345 11.22 12.63 13.07
C GLN A 345 11.83 13.00 11.71
N VAL A 346 11.02 13.24 10.67
CA VAL A 346 11.53 13.68 9.36
C VAL A 346 12.13 15.09 9.43
N VAL A 347 11.47 16.05 10.09
CA VAL A 347 12.04 17.41 10.28
C VAL A 347 13.33 17.37 11.12
N ASP A 348 13.34 16.60 12.21
CA ASP A 348 14.53 16.40 13.07
C ASP A 348 15.69 15.70 12.33
N PHE A 349 15.40 14.87 11.32
CA PHE A 349 16.40 14.18 10.50
C PHE A 349 16.98 15.05 9.39
N VAL A 350 16.12 15.83 8.72
CA VAL A 350 16.48 16.67 7.56
C VAL A 350 17.18 17.97 7.98
N ARG A 351 16.69 18.63 9.03
CA ARG A 351 17.18 19.94 9.48
C ARG A 351 18.70 19.99 9.79
N PRO A 352 19.30 19.08 10.60
CA PRO A 352 20.73 19.15 10.88
C PRO A 352 21.57 18.93 9.61
N ARG A 353 21.15 18.02 8.72
CA ARG A 353 21.85 17.76 7.45
C ARG A 353 21.87 18.96 6.51
N ILE A 354 20.80 19.77 6.49
CA ILE A 354 20.78 21.05 5.76
C ILE A 354 21.75 22.05 6.38
N GLN A 355 21.88 22.09 7.71
CA GLN A 355 22.83 22.96 8.42
C GLN A 355 24.29 22.52 8.19
N GLU A 356 24.54 21.21 8.11
CA GLU A 356 25.81 20.57 7.71
C GLU A 356 26.11 20.70 6.21
N ARG A 357 25.18 21.26 5.42
CA ARG A 357 25.27 21.46 3.96
C ARG A 357 25.38 20.16 3.15
N VAL A 358 24.78 19.07 3.63
CA VAL A 358 24.59 17.86 2.84
C VAL A 358 23.68 18.18 1.64
N PRO A 359 24.01 17.79 0.39
CA PRO A 359 23.16 18.04 -0.77
C PRO A 359 21.76 17.43 -0.60
N LEU A 360 20.70 18.17 -0.94
CA LEU A 360 19.32 17.78 -0.66
C LEU A 360 18.93 16.40 -1.23
N GLY A 361 19.42 16.05 -2.42
CA GLY A 361 19.25 14.71 -3.00
C GLY A 361 19.83 13.60 -2.12
N LYS A 362 21.04 13.80 -1.55
CA LYS A 362 21.64 12.85 -0.61
C LYS A 362 20.89 12.78 0.72
N ILE A 363 20.28 13.88 1.18
CA ILE A 363 19.39 13.85 2.36
C ILE A 363 18.17 12.97 2.07
N CYS A 364 17.60 13.04 0.86
CA CYS A 364 16.52 12.17 0.42
C CYS A 364 16.97 10.69 0.41
N GLU A 365 18.15 10.38 -0.14
CA GLU A 365 18.70 9.02 -0.16
C GLU A 365 18.89 8.44 1.26
N GLU A 366 19.50 9.21 2.17
CA GLU A 366 19.72 8.80 3.56
C GLU A 366 18.40 8.62 4.33
N LEU A 367 17.38 9.43 4.03
CA LEU A 367 16.05 9.31 4.64
C LEU A 367 15.35 8.01 4.19
N MET A 368 15.44 7.66 2.90
CA MET A 368 14.92 6.40 2.38
C MET A 368 15.68 5.19 2.95
N ASP A 369 17.01 5.24 3.06
CA ASP A 369 17.79 4.17 3.70
C ASP A 369 17.48 4.02 5.20
N ALA A 370 17.07 5.09 5.88
CA ALA A 370 16.60 5.04 7.27
C ALA A 370 15.17 4.48 7.42
N CYS A 371 14.33 4.59 6.37
CA CYS A 371 12.98 4.03 6.35
C CYS A 371 12.94 2.57 5.87
N LEU A 372 13.92 2.14 5.07
CA LEU A 372 13.94 0.83 4.42
C LEU A 372 14.12 -0.33 5.41
N SER A 373 13.20 -1.30 5.37
CA SER A 373 13.25 -2.44 6.28
C SER A 373 14.44 -3.37 6.00
N PRO A 374 15.09 -3.93 7.03
CA PRO A 374 16.15 -4.93 6.86
C PRO A 374 15.61 -6.34 6.54
N GLN A 375 14.29 -6.56 6.59
CA GLN A 375 13.63 -7.87 6.40
C GLN A 375 12.27 -7.67 5.71
N PRO A 376 11.78 -8.64 4.92
CA PRO A 376 10.46 -8.57 4.30
C PRO A 376 9.34 -8.72 5.34
N PHE A 377 8.11 -8.37 4.96
CA PHE A 377 6.89 -8.46 5.78
C PHE A 377 6.91 -7.61 7.07
N ARG A 378 7.67 -6.52 7.06
CA ARG A 378 7.70 -5.50 8.11
C ARG A 378 7.27 -4.14 7.54
N LEU A 379 7.07 -3.16 8.43
CA LEU A 379 7.06 -1.76 8.02
C LEU A 379 8.40 -1.43 7.32
N GLY A 380 8.35 -0.58 6.30
CA GLY A 380 9.51 -0.19 5.47
C GLY A 380 9.70 -1.09 4.24
N CYS A 381 8.66 -1.79 3.80
CA CYS A 381 8.66 -2.67 2.64
C CYS A 381 8.00 -2.08 1.37
N ASP A 382 7.74 -0.77 1.36
CA ASP A 382 7.05 -0.11 0.24
C ASP A 382 8.00 0.53 -0.79
N ASN A 383 7.42 1.12 -1.84
CA ASN A 383 8.08 2.15 -2.64
C ASN A 383 8.37 3.37 -1.75
N MET A 384 9.40 4.14 -2.13
CA MET A 384 9.79 5.34 -1.40
C MET A 384 10.13 6.45 -2.39
N SER A 385 9.44 7.58 -2.29
CA SER A 385 9.71 8.82 -3.03
C SER A 385 9.57 10.00 -2.11
N VAL A 386 10.54 10.91 -2.16
CA VAL A 386 10.58 12.11 -1.33
C VAL A 386 11.16 13.29 -2.10
N VAL A 387 10.60 14.48 -1.86
CA VAL A 387 11.08 15.78 -2.37
C VAL A 387 11.26 16.73 -1.18
N ILE A 388 12.46 17.28 -1.02
CA ILE A 388 12.79 18.31 -0.04
C ILE A 388 12.98 19.63 -0.79
N ILE A 389 12.18 20.64 -0.47
CA ILE A 389 12.28 22.01 -1.01
C ILE A 389 12.77 22.93 0.10
N LYS A 390 14.00 23.41 -0.01
CA LYS A 390 14.63 24.36 0.91
C LYS A 390 14.38 25.79 0.42
N PHE A 391 13.86 26.64 1.28
CA PHE A 391 13.54 28.02 0.90
C PHE A 391 14.79 28.89 1.00
N LYS A 392 15.04 29.68 -0.05
CA LYS A 392 16.06 30.72 0.01
C LYS A 392 15.47 31.93 0.72
N ARG A 393 16.31 32.65 1.48
CA ARG A 393 15.97 34.01 1.92
C ARG A 393 15.78 34.86 0.67
N GLY A 394 14.71 35.67 0.62
CA GLY A 394 14.44 36.53 -0.52
C GLY A 394 15.60 37.50 -0.80
N PRO A 395 15.72 38.01 -2.03
CA PRO A 395 16.79 38.93 -2.40
C PRO A 395 16.79 40.15 -1.47
N GLN A 396 17.80 40.25 -0.61
CA GLN A 396 18.07 41.50 0.09
C GLN A 396 18.44 42.55 -0.94
N GLY A 397 18.03 43.81 -0.72
CA GLY A 397 18.18 44.93 -1.65
C GLY A 397 19.62 45.42 -1.85
N GLY A 398 20.53 44.52 -2.20
CA GLY A 398 21.87 44.84 -2.67
C GLY A 398 21.83 45.46 -4.06
N VAL A 399 22.71 46.43 -4.31
CA VAL A 399 22.79 47.15 -5.59
C VAL A 399 23.11 46.18 -6.73
N GLN A 400 22.31 46.25 -7.80
CA GLN A 400 22.51 45.42 -9.00
C GLN A 400 23.82 45.80 -9.73
N THR A 401 24.89 45.05 -9.49
CA THR A 401 26.00 44.95 -10.45
C THR A 401 25.64 43.90 -11.51
N ALA A 402 25.00 44.34 -12.58
CA ALA A 402 24.59 43.46 -13.67
C ALA A 402 25.80 42.79 -14.35
N GLN A 403 25.84 41.46 -14.32
CA GLN A 403 26.68 40.65 -15.22
C GLN A 403 25.76 39.76 -16.05
N THR A 404 25.53 40.15 -17.31
CA THR A 404 24.64 39.45 -18.24
C THR A 404 25.31 38.21 -18.82
N SER A 405 25.27 37.08 -18.10
CA SER A 405 25.55 35.76 -18.66
C SER A 405 24.32 35.24 -19.38
N ALA A 406 24.22 35.48 -20.69
CA ALA A 406 23.10 35.00 -21.51
C ALA A 406 23.23 33.49 -21.79
N THR A 407 22.73 32.66 -20.88
CA THR A 407 22.47 31.23 -21.13
C THR A 407 21.01 31.04 -21.55
N SER A 408 20.80 30.48 -22.73
CA SER A 408 19.47 30.22 -23.29
C SER A 408 18.66 29.29 -22.39
N SER A 409 17.45 29.71 -22.01
CA SER A 409 16.47 28.83 -21.38
C SER A 409 16.21 27.61 -22.27
N PRO A 410 16.21 26.37 -21.72
CA PRO A 410 15.53 25.28 -22.40
C PRO A 410 14.04 25.64 -22.40
N HIS A 411 13.49 25.97 -23.57
CA HIS A 411 12.04 26.00 -23.73
C HIS A 411 11.51 24.64 -23.29
N ALA A 412 10.61 24.62 -22.30
CA ALA A 412 9.79 23.45 -22.04
C ALA A 412 9.07 23.12 -23.34
N SER A 413 9.44 22.00 -23.96
CA SER A 413 8.81 21.55 -25.21
C SER A 413 7.37 21.22 -24.88
N LEU A 414 6.46 22.12 -25.25
CA LEU A 414 5.02 21.97 -25.07
C LEU A 414 4.55 20.78 -25.91
N LEU A 415 4.59 19.59 -25.31
CA LEU A 415 3.96 18.39 -25.82
C LEU A 415 2.46 18.64 -25.84
N TYR A 416 1.98 19.01 -27.03
CA TYR A 416 0.61 19.38 -27.29
C TYR A 416 -0.29 18.17 -27.02
N LEU A 417 -1.05 18.20 -25.92
CA LEU A 417 -2.15 17.26 -25.70
C LEU A 417 -3.07 17.33 -26.92
N PRO A 418 -3.46 16.19 -27.54
CA PRO A 418 -4.40 16.21 -28.65
C PRO A 418 -5.68 16.90 -28.17
N ALA A 419 -6.09 17.95 -28.88
CA ALA A 419 -7.14 18.84 -28.42
C ALA A 419 -8.43 18.05 -28.13
N VAL A 420 -8.88 18.10 -26.86
CA VAL A 420 -10.12 17.44 -26.43
C VAL A 420 -11.27 18.12 -27.16
N SER A 421 -11.81 17.44 -28.18
CA SER A 421 -12.93 17.94 -28.96
C SER A 421 -14.14 18.16 -28.04
N SER A 422 -14.65 19.39 -28.02
CA SER A 422 -15.75 19.81 -27.15
C SER A 422 -17.10 19.26 -27.63
N CYS A 423 -17.29 17.94 -27.48
CA CYS A 423 -18.51 17.20 -27.75
C CYS A 423 -19.51 17.28 -26.58
N MET A 424 -19.83 18.51 -26.17
CA MET A 424 -21.08 18.82 -25.45
C MET A 424 -21.76 19.94 -26.22
N THR A 425 -22.70 19.56 -27.08
CA THR A 425 -23.59 20.48 -27.79
C THR A 425 -24.81 20.76 -26.91
N ASP A 426 -25.05 22.03 -26.59
CA ASP A 426 -26.30 22.49 -25.99
C ASP A 426 -27.40 22.52 -27.08
N ASP A 427 -27.88 21.34 -27.46
CA ASP A 427 -28.93 21.16 -28.48
C ASP A 427 -30.33 21.52 -27.94
N ASN A 428 -30.55 22.80 -27.69
CA ASN A 428 -31.85 23.45 -27.90
C ASN A 428 -31.78 24.99 -27.85
N ILE A 429 -31.80 25.63 -29.02
CA ILE A 429 -32.84 26.57 -29.47
C ILE A 429 -32.40 27.15 -30.83
N SER A 430 -33.20 26.93 -31.88
CA SER A 430 -33.17 27.78 -33.08
C SER A 430 -34.54 27.85 -33.76
N ALA A 431 -35.12 29.04 -33.75
CA ALA A 431 -36.23 29.46 -34.60
C ALA A 431 -36.22 31.00 -34.68
N LEU A 432 -36.25 31.56 -35.88
CA LEU A 432 -36.21 33.01 -36.12
C LEU A 432 -37.60 33.64 -35.87
N GLY A 433 -37.66 34.88 -35.35
CA GLY A 433 -38.94 35.49 -34.95
C GLY A 433 -38.97 37.01 -34.75
N LYS A 434 -38.21 37.76 -35.57
CA LYS A 434 -38.36 39.20 -35.93
C LYS A 434 -39.15 40.20 -35.04
N ASP A 435 -38.47 41.34 -34.83
CA ASP A 435 -38.97 42.73 -34.84
C ASP A 435 -39.66 43.35 -33.58
N ASP A 436 -39.36 44.65 -33.42
CA ASP A 436 -40.09 45.76 -32.78
C ASP A 436 -40.36 45.92 -31.25
N THR A 437 -39.46 46.70 -30.64
CA THR A 437 -39.74 47.92 -29.83
C THR A 437 -40.17 47.86 -28.34
N SER A 438 -39.77 48.94 -27.64
CA SER A 438 -40.33 49.50 -26.39
C SER A 438 -40.08 48.82 -25.03
N SER A 439 -39.22 49.46 -24.24
CA SER A 439 -39.35 49.60 -22.77
C SER A 439 -40.65 50.39 -22.43
N PRO A 440 -41.22 50.38 -21.20
CA PRO A 440 -40.48 50.33 -19.93
C PRO A 440 -41.16 49.58 -18.75
N SER A 441 -40.61 49.84 -17.56
CA SER A 441 -41.11 49.70 -16.17
C SER A 441 -42.64 49.61 -15.96
N ALA A 442 -43.17 49.04 -14.87
CA ALA A 442 -42.66 49.12 -13.49
C ALA A 442 -43.25 48.10 -12.48
N VAL A 443 -42.52 47.94 -11.37
CA VAL A 443 -42.96 47.87 -9.95
C VAL A 443 -44.45 47.62 -9.64
N ALA A 444 -44.77 46.54 -8.90
CA ALA A 444 -45.67 46.58 -7.73
C ALA A 444 -45.64 45.31 -6.84
N GLN A 445 -45.16 45.47 -5.60
CA GLN A 445 -45.79 45.04 -4.33
C GLN A 445 -46.36 43.60 -4.13
N ILE A 446 -45.63 42.84 -3.30
CA ILE A 446 -46.12 42.03 -2.14
C ILE A 446 -47.17 42.83 -1.30
N PRO A 447 -48.08 42.20 -0.51
CA PRO A 447 -47.70 41.15 0.46
C PRO A 447 -48.75 40.09 0.95
N ASP A 448 -48.26 39.22 1.84
CA ASP A 448 -48.87 38.72 3.10
C ASP A 448 -49.72 37.42 3.25
N GLU A 449 -49.38 36.72 4.36
CA GLU A 449 -50.20 35.91 5.30
C GLU A 449 -50.86 34.56 4.91
N VAL A 450 -51.03 33.54 5.80
CA VAL A 450 -50.29 33.10 7.03
C VAL A 450 -50.75 31.67 7.49
N ALA A 451 -50.13 31.11 8.54
CA ALA A 451 -50.62 30.02 9.44
C ALA A 451 -50.75 28.53 8.97
N SER A 452 -49.71 27.75 9.25
CA SER A 452 -49.65 26.56 10.14
C SER A 452 -50.89 25.71 10.51
N THR A 453 -50.76 24.37 10.44
CA THR A 453 -50.83 23.32 11.53
C THR A 453 -50.86 21.91 10.88
N ALA A 454 -50.17 20.83 11.27
CA ALA A 454 -49.78 20.17 12.54
C ALA A 454 -50.73 19.00 12.96
N GLY A 455 -50.22 17.77 13.16
CA GLY A 455 -50.97 16.68 13.86
C GLY A 455 -50.68 15.20 13.50
N ASN A 456 -50.04 14.49 14.44
CA ASN A 456 -50.27 13.09 14.89
C ASN A 456 -50.37 11.85 13.95
N ALA A 457 -49.33 11.01 14.01
CA ALA A 457 -49.24 9.76 14.82
C ALA A 457 -50.13 8.51 14.58
N GLU A 458 -49.44 7.35 14.64
CA GLU A 458 -49.83 6.00 15.14
C GLU A 458 -51.09 5.25 14.65
N ARG A 459 -50.86 4.03 14.09
CA ARG A 459 -51.21 2.77 14.80
C ARG A 459 -50.53 1.53 14.23
N ALA A 460 -50.46 0.45 15.01
CA ALA A 460 -50.00 -0.87 14.61
C ALA A 460 -50.94 -1.98 15.14
N HIS A 461 -51.15 -3.02 14.33
CA HIS A 461 -51.82 -4.30 14.62
C HIS A 461 -51.53 -5.27 13.45
N SER A 462 -51.52 -6.60 13.52
CA SER A 462 -51.15 -7.59 14.54
C SER A 462 -51.62 -8.97 14.01
N ALA A 463 -50.70 -9.75 13.46
CA ALA A 463 -50.66 -11.23 13.40
C ALA A 463 -51.80 -12.10 12.78
N SER A 464 -51.32 -13.25 12.22
CA SER A 464 -51.90 -14.60 12.22
C SER A 464 -52.73 -15.12 11.03
N GLY A 465 -52.35 -16.33 10.58
CA GLY A 465 -53.26 -17.46 10.33
C GLY A 465 -53.90 -17.61 8.95
N GLY A 466 -53.58 -18.70 8.24
CA GLY A 466 -54.36 -19.16 7.07
C GLY A 466 -53.63 -20.07 6.08
N GLU A 467 -53.59 -21.38 6.35
CA GLU A 467 -53.33 -22.36 5.29
C GLU A 467 -54.61 -22.65 4.49
N GLY A 468 -54.50 -22.94 3.20
CA GLY A 468 -55.66 -23.24 2.35
C GLY A 468 -55.29 -23.60 0.92
N ALA A 469 -54.97 -24.88 0.67
CA ALA A 469 -54.72 -25.40 -0.67
C ALA A 469 -55.98 -26.03 -1.27
N VAL A 470 -56.36 -25.63 -2.49
CA VAL A 470 -57.37 -26.27 -3.33
C VAL A 470 -56.84 -26.38 -4.77
N SER A 471 -57.28 -27.41 -5.49
CA SER A 471 -56.76 -27.84 -6.80
C SER A 471 -57.69 -27.50 -7.97
N GLY A 472 -57.15 -27.55 -9.19
CA GLY A 472 -57.89 -27.43 -10.46
C GLY A 472 -57.82 -26.02 -11.09
N ASP A 473 -57.73 -25.86 -12.42
CA ASP A 473 -58.03 -26.84 -13.46
C ASP A 473 -57.19 -26.68 -14.76
N ILE A 474 -57.34 -27.62 -15.68
CA ILE A 474 -56.48 -27.88 -16.85
C ILE A 474 -56.93 -27.10 -18.10
N LYS A 475 -55.96 -26.62 -18.90
CA LYS A 475 -56.12 -26.68 -20.38
C LYS A 475 -54.81 -26.74 -21.16
N GLU A 476 -54.62 -27.87 -21.85
CA GLU A 476 -53.49 -28.09 -22.77
C GLU A 476 -53.78 -27.58 -24.20
N ARG A 477 -52.70 -27.18 -24.89
CA ARG A 477 -52.42 -27.53 -26.30
C ARG A 477 -50.93 -27.23 -26.57
N GLY A 478 -50.12 -28.11 -27.18
CA GLY A 478 -50.36 -29.48 -27.64
C GLY A 478 -49.81 -29.70 -29.05
N GLY A 479 -48.76 -30.52 -29.19
CA GLY A 479 -48.07 -30.85 -30.46
C GLY A 479 -46.63 -30.32 -30.53
N THR A 480 -45.52 -31.01 -30.25
CA THR A 480 -45.00 -32.41 -30.37
C THR A 480 -44.27 -32.77 -31.69
N ALA A 481 -42.93 -32.73 -31.64
CA ALA A 481 -41.98 -33.73 -32.18
C ALA A 481 -40.56 -33.35 -31.64
N GLU A 482 -39.79 -34.17 -30.90
CA GLU A 482 -39.20 -35.50 -31.19
C GLU A 482 -38.09 -35.46 -32.28
N GLN A 483 -36.87 -36.02 -32.08
CA GLN A 483 -36.30 -36.79 -30.95
C GLN A 483 -34.74 -36.87 -31.01
N LYS A 484 -34.09 -37.38 -29.94
CA LYS A 484 -32.74 -38.05 -29.84
C LYS A 484 -31.47 -37.25 -29.44
N ASN A 485 -31.15 -37.36 -28.14
CA ASN A 485 -29.87 -37.82 -27.53
C ASN A 485 -28.52 -37.48 -28.21
N SER A 486 -27.57 -36.85 -27.52
CA SER A 486 -26.64 -37.56 -26.60
C SER A 486 -25.71 -36.59 -25.81
N LEU A 487 -25.09 -37.07 -24.73
CA LEU A 487 -24.22 -36.31 -23.80
C LEU A 487 -22.69 -36.48 -24.09
N PRO A 488 -21.79 -35.70 -23.46
CA PRO A 488 -20.58 -35.17 -24.12
C PRO A 488 -19.29 -35.98 -23.94
N LYS A 489 -18.19 -35.49 -24.56
CA LYS A 489 -16.81 -35.96 -24.35
C LYS A 489 -15.83 -34.81 -24.07
N SER A 490 -14.77 -35.13 -23.34
CA SER A 490 -13.73 -34.24 -22.81
C SER A 490 -12.65 -33.83 -23.83
N PRO A 491 -11.89 -32.75 -23.58
CA PRO A 491 -10.80 -32.31 -24.45
C PRO A 491 -9.57 -33.23 -24.42
N LYS A 492 -8.67 -33.07 -25.41
CA LYS A 492 -7.41 -33.80 -25.54
C LYS A 492 -6.19 -32.86 -25.42
N SER A 493 -5.10 -33.39 -24.88
CA SER A 493 -3.78 -32.74 -24.81
C SER A 493 -2.99 -32.84 -26.14
N PRO A 494 -1.99 -31.97 -26.37
CA PRO A 494 -1.18 -31.96 -27.58
C PRO A 494 -0.13 -33.09 -27.61
N LYS A 495 0.40 -33.40 -28.80
CA LYS A 495 1.48 -34.38 -29.01
C LYS A 495 2.84 -33.71 -29.19
N VAL A 496 3.87 -34.36 -28.66
CA VAL A 496 5.29 -34.12 -29.00
C VAL A 496 5.63 -34.78 -30.33
N PHE A 497 6.58 -34.19 -31.08
CA PHE A 497 7.32 -34.87 -32.14
C PHE A 497 8.83 -34.85 -31.82
N SER A 498 9.55 -35.87 -32.26
CA SER A 498 10.99 -36.04 -32.05
C SER A 498 11.59 -36.83 -33.22
N ALA A 499 12.82 -36.50 -33.60
CA ALA A 499 13.67 -37.29 -34.49
C ALA A 499 15.14 -37.07 -34.10
N ASN A 500 15.96 -38.10 -34.23
CA ASN A 500 17.37 -38.13 -33.80
C ASN A 500 18.31 -38.15 -35.02
N VAL A 501 19.62 -37.90 -34.83
CA VAL A 501 20.68 -38.96 -34.86
C VAL A 501 22.09 -38.36 -34.73
N ALA A 502 22.87 -39.06 -33.91
CA ALA A 502 24.28 -38.96 -33.46
C ALA A 502 25.37 -39.17 -34.57
N PRO A 503 26.63 -39.59 -34.26
CA PRO A 503 27.71 -39.04 -33.37
C PRO A 503 29.13 -39.01 -34.02
N ALA A 504 30.20 -38.56 -33.31
CA ALA A 504 31.48 -39.32 -33.08
C ALA A 504 32.65 -38.49 -32.47
N PHE A 505 33.40 -39.08 -31.51
CA PHE A 505 34.83 -38.93 -31.08
C PHE A 505 35.65 -37.63 -31.33
N SER A 506 36.57 -37.14 -30.46
CA SER A 506 37.16 -37.53 -29.15
C SER A 506 37.99 -36.33 -28.57
N ARG A 507 38.94 -36.33 -27.60
CA ARG A 507 39.71 -37.34 -26.81
C ARG A 507 40.45 -36.65 -25.62
N CYS A 508 40.64 -37.33 -24.46
CA CYS A 508 41.67 -37.05 -23.39
C CYS A 508 41.64 -35.68 -22.65
N SER A 509 42.19 -35.46 -21.43
CA SER A 509 42.50 -36.25 -20.20
C SER A 509 43.08 -35.25 -19.15
N VAL A 510 42.84 -35.29 -17.83
CA VAL A 510 43.44 -36.14 -16.74
C VAL A 510 42.77 -35.75 -15.38
N THR A 511 42.97 -36.53 -14.31
CA THR A 511 42.61 -36.34 -12.88
C THR A 511 43.26 -35.10 -12.19
N ASN A 512 43.02 -34.67 -10.93
CA ASN A 512 42.83 -35.44 -9.67
C ASN A 512 42.29 -34.64 -8.43
N THR A 513 41.58 -35.35 -7.53
CA THR A 513 41.42 -35.24 -6.04
C THR A 513 41.54 -33.94 -5.20
N LEU A 514 40.62 -33.82 -4.22
CA LEU A 514 40.68 -33.02 -2.96
C LEU A 514 41.37 -33.77 -1.79
N PRO A 515 41.82 -33.05 -0.74
CA PRO A 515 41.51 -33.43 0.68
C PRO A 515 41.19 -32.20 1.59
N THR A 516 40.06 -32.13 2.32
CA THR A 516 39.74 -32.59 3.72
C THR A 516 40.25 -31.74 4.90
N SER A 517 39.53 -31.77 6.03
CA SER A 517 39.74 -31.02 7.29
C SER A 517 40.30 -31.89 8.43
N ASP A 518 40.93 -31.30 9.47
CA ASP A 518 40.35 -31.11 10.84
C ASP A 518 41.35 -30.64 11.94
N ARG A 519 40.82 -30.43 13.17
CA ARG A 519 41.37 -29.64 14.31
C ARG A 519 42.34 -30.38 15.27
N HIS A 520 43.08 -29.64 16.11
CA HIS A 520 43.01 -29.74 17.60
C HIS A 520 43.67 -28.53 18.36
N GLU A 521 43.58 -28.55 19.70
CA GLU A 521 43.81 -27.52 20.76
C GLU A 521 45.29 -27.10 20.99
N SER A 522 45.71 -26.13 21.86
CA SER A 522 45.29 -25.71 23.23
C SER A 522 45.75 -24.27 23.61
N ARG A 523 45.01 -23.44 24.38
CA ARG A 523 45.08 -23.16 25.87
C ARG A 523 46.48 -22.85 26.46
N ASP A 524 46.70 -21.91 27.40
CA ASP A 524 45.92 -20.85 28.10
C ASP A 524 46.86 -19.58 28.23
N ASP A 525 46.53 -18.36 28.73
CA ASP A 525 46.25 -18.00 30.14
C ASP A 525 45.95 -16.46 30.36
N GLY A 526 45.27 -16.10 31.46
CA GLY A 526 45.52 -14.90 32.31
C GLY A 526 45.09 -13.44 31.95
N LEU A 527 44.03 -12.92 32.61
CA LEU A 527 43.92 -11.63 33.40
C LEU A 527 44.33 -10.24 32.78
N SER A 528 43.94 -9.05 33.29
CA SER A 528 42.78 -8.53 34.05
C SER A 528 42.85 -6.98 34.18
N SER A 529 41.68 -6.30 34.22
CA SER A 529 41.36 -5.04 34.95
C SER A 529 42.10 -3.69 34.72
N GLY A 530 41.29 -2.62 34.67
CA GLY A 530 41.61 -1.22 35.02
C GLY A 530 42.10 -0.33 33.88
N ASP A 531 41.96 1.01 33.91
CA ASP A 531 41.01 1.93 34.54
C ASP A 531 41.48 3.37 34.16
N CYS A 532 40.58 4.35 34.20
CA CYS A 532 40.85 5.80 34.37
C CYS A 532 41.91 6.57 33.51
N ALA A 533 41.36 7.40 32.61
CA ALA A 533 41.49 8.88 32.63
C ALA A 533 42.74 9.64 32.07
N ALA A 534 42.41 10.51 31.10
CA ALA A 534 42.79 11.93 30.97
C ALA A 534 44.21 12.38 30.50
N ASN A 535 44.19 13.47 29.72
CA ASN A 535 45.29 14.42 29.44
C ASN A 535 46.52 13.88 28.66
N SER A 536 47.34 14.70 27.98
CA SER A 536 47.19 16.05 27.39
C SER A 536 48.48 16.36 26.60
N ASN A 537 48.47 17.38 25.73
CA ASN A 537 49.67 18.01 25.13
C ASN A 537 50.47 17.12 24.13
N ALA A 538 51.20 17.66 23.16
CA ALA A 538 51.16 18.99 22.52
C ALA A 538 51.82 18.93 21.12
N SER A 539 51.51 19.90 20.26
CA SER A 539 52.34 20.26 19.10
C SER A 539 53.69 20.84 19.56
N PRO A 540 54.78 20.89 18.75
CA PRO A 540 54.84 21.91 17.68
C PRO A 540 55.79 21.64 16.47
N LEU A 541 55.66 22.47 15.41
CA LEU A 541 56.70 22.83 14.40
C LEU A 541 57.20 21.70 13.43
N MET A 542 57.77 21.94 12.23
CA MET A 542 58.11 23.17 11.49
C MET A 542 57.98 23.04 9.94
N MET A 543 57.75 24.19 9.28
CA MET A 543 58.05 24.65 7.90
C MET A 543 58.33 23.69 6.69
N SER A 544 57.54 23.93 5.63
CA SER A 544 57.89 24.13 4.19
C SER A 544 58.75 23.10 3.42
N THR A 545 58.36 22.76 2.18
CA THR A 545 58.78 23.53 0.99
C THR A 545 57.85 23.35 -0.22
N HIS A 546 57.83 24.31 -1.15
CA HIS A 546 57.19 24.20 -2.48
C HIS A 546 58.15 23.58 -3.52
N PRO A 547 57.61 23.06 -4.63
CA PRO A 547 57.89 23.73 -5.91
C PRO A 547 56.62 24.14 -6.68
N LYS A 548 56.79 24.79 -7.84
CA LYS A 548 55.75 25.45 -8.64
C LYS A 548 55.69 24.93 -10.09
N VAL A 549 54.47 24.91 -10.64
CA VAL A 549 54.10 25.18 -12.04
C VAL A 549 54.69 24.29 -13.15
N LEU A 550 53.78 23.64 -13.89
CA LEU A 550 53.69 23.83 -15.36
C LEU A 550 52.26 23.52 -15.83
N SER A 551 51.81 24.18 -16.88
CA SER A 551 50.43 24.11 -17.41
C SER A 551 50.42 23.72 -18.89
N THR A 552 49.46 22.90 -19.31
CA THR A 552 49.07 22.78 -20.73
C THR A 552 47.55 22.73 -20.86
N THR A 553 47.05 23.30 -21.95
CA THR A 553 45.63 23.44 -22.29
C THR A 553 45.29 22.58 -23.50
N ALA A 554 44.17 21.86 -23.46
CA ALA A 554 43.57 21.21 -24.62
C ALA A 554 42.05 21.13 -24.42
N SER A 555 41.27 21.41 -25.48
CA SER A 555 39.80 21.40 -25.43
C SER A 555 39.24 20.02 -25.82
N PRO A 556 38.04 19.64 -25.35
CA PRO A 556 37.40 18.40 -25.76
C PRO A 556 36.91 18.45 -27.22
N ILE A 557 36.81 17.28 -27.86
CA ILE A 557 36.35 17.11 -29.24
C ILE A 557 34.84 16.80 -29.24
N ASP A 558 34.09 17.49 -30.11
CA ASP A 558 32.67 17.22 -30.39
C ASP A 558 32.52 16.06 -31.40
N LEU A 559 31.51 15.21 -31.20
CA LEU A 559 31.23 14.06 -32.06
C LEU A 559 29.72 13.80 -32.24
N SER A 560 29.03 14.70 -32.95
CA SER A 560 27.61 14.52 -33.29
C SER A 560 27.41 13.31 -34.23
N LEU A 561 26.58 12.35 -33.83
CA LEU A 561 26.14 11.22 -34.68
C LEU A 561 24.63 11.29 -34.92
N LYS A 562 24.25 11.69 -36.15
CA LYS A 562 22.85 11.71 -36.60
C LYS A 562 22.39 10.31 -37.03
N GLY A 563 21.62 9.64 -36.17
CA GLY A 563 20.83 8.47 -36.56
C GLY A 563 19.70 8.87 -37.52
N ARG A 564 19.41 8.03 -38.52
CA ARG A 564 18.40 8.27 -39.57
C ARG A 564 17.22 7.32 -39.37
N VAL A 565 16.00 7.85 -39.41
CA VAL A 565 14.77 7.03 -39.39
C VAL A 565 14.59 6.30 -40.71
N VAL A 566 14.20 5.03 -40.63
CA VAL A 566 13.56 4.20 -41.66
C VAL A 566 12.48 3.39 -40.97
#